data_AF-A0A2E5VW45-F1
#
_entry.id   AF-A0A2E5VW45-F1
#
_cell.length_a   1.000
_cell.length_b   1.000
_cell.length_c   1.000
_cell.angle_alpha   90.00
_cell.angle_beta   90.00
_cell.angle_gamma   90.00
#
_symmetry.space_group_name_H-M   'P 1'
#
loop_
_entity.id
_entity.type
_entity.pdbx_description
1 polymer ?
#
loop_
_entity_poly.entity_id
_entity_poly.type
_entity_poly.pdbx_seq_one_letter_code
_entity_poly.pdbx_strand_id
1 'polypeptide(L)'
;MFGHAVYGKEKTTTIVPRKFREENINPKNFLKLKQKIKIKSILILDRTKPRFEKTCVLDHVNRSGFNFFIGTDRISGYPMFPDMSNIYSPIKGFRKIKVHTLGPARFLKGAKGIEVISEFTGLVSPVWHYVGVKVFCKTI
;
A
#
# COMPACT_ATOMS: atom_id res chain seq x y z
N MET A 1 -7.01 -13.93 -8.93
CA MET A 1 -5.91 -13.62 -9.85
C MET A 1 -4.66 -13.28 -9.05
N PHE A 2 -3.57 -14.05 -9.19
CA PHE A 2 -2.27 -13.84 -8.50
C PHE A 2 -2.40 -13.57 -6.99
N GLY A 3 -3.16 -14.39 -6.25
CA GLY A 3 -3.38 -14.19 -4.80
C GLY A 3 -4.41 -13.12 -4.42
N HIS A 4 -5.05 -12.47 -5.40
CA HIS A 4 -6.02 -11.40 -5.18
C HIS A 4 -7.42 -11.74 -5.70
N ALA A 5 -8.44 -11.24 -5.02
CA ALA A 5 -9.78 -11.08 -5.55
C ALA A 5 -9.83 -9.78 -6.37
N VAL A 6 -10.47 -9.83 -7.54
CA VAL A 6 -10.54 -8.71 -8.47
C VAL A 6 -11.98 -8.54 -8.89
N TYR A 7 -12.51 -7.34 -8.68
CA TYR A 7 -13.90 -6.99 -8.97
C TYR A 7 -13.91 -5.80 -9.92
N GLY A 8 -14.48 -5.97 -11.11
CA GLY A 8 -14.70 -4.89 -12.06
C GLY A 8 -16.07 -4.25 -11.85
N LYS A 9 -16.09 -2.92 -11.75
CA LYS A 9 -17.26 -2.07 -12.05
C LYS A 9 -16.88 -1.15 -13.20
N GLU A 10 -17.86 -0.65 -13.95
CA GLU A 10 -17.70 0.07 -15.23
C GLU A 10 -16.41 0.88 -15.39
N LYS A 11 -16.05 1.71 -14.40
CA LYS A 11 -14.86 2.59 -14.44
C LYS A 11 -13.78 2.27 -13.41
N THR A 12 -14.00 1.28 -12.54
CA THR A 12 -13.09 0.99 -11.41
C THR A 12 -12.87 -0.51 -11.24
N THR A 13 -11.61 -0.88 -11.02
CA THR A 13 -11.25 -2.26 -10.64
C THR A 13 -10.81 -2.26 -9.19
N THR A 14 -11.52 -2.99 -8.34
CA THR A 14 -11.15 -3.21 -6.94
C THR A 14 -10.29 -4.45 -6.85
N ILE A 15 -9.13 -4.33 -6.20
CA ILE A 15 -8.18 -5.42 -6.00
C ILE A 15 -8.01 -5.62 -4.50
N VAL A 16 -8.26 -6.84 -4.02
CA VAL A 16 -8.15 -7.19 -2.60
C VAL A 16 -7.28 -8.43 -2.46
N PRO A 17 -6.18 -8.40 -1.67
CA PRO A 17 -5.40 -9.60 -1.39
C PRO A 17 -6.28 -10.62 -0.66
N ARG A 18 -6.24 -11.89 -1.06
CA ARG A 18 -7.04 -12.95 -0.41
C ARG A 18 -6.62 -13.18 1.04
N LYS A 19 -5.34 -12.98 1.33
CA LYS A 19 -4.76 -12.96 2.67
C LYS A 19 -3.68 -11.88 2.72
N PHE A 20 -3.56 -11.20 3.85
CA PHE A 20 -2.52 -10.20 4.10
C PHE A 20 -1.20 -10.88 4.52
N ARG A 21 -0.51 -11.49 3.56
CA ARG A 21 0.74 -12.25 3.74
C ARG A 21 1.57 -12.23 2.46
N GLU A 22 2.86 -12.57 2.57
CA GLU A 22 3.86 -12.49 1.51
C GLU A 22 3.53 -13.36 0.28
N GLU A 23 2.78 -14.44 0.43
CA GLU A 23 2.43 -15.30 -0.72
C GLU A 23 1.48 -14.59 -1.70
N ASN A 24 0.71 -13.63 -1.19
CA ASN A 24 -0.19 -12.80 -1.99
C ASN A 24 0.41 -11.43 -2.28
N ILE A 25 0.95 -10.76 -1.26
CA ILE A 25 1.47 -9.39 -1.36
C ILE A 25 2.98 -9.47 -1.53
N ASN A 26 3.44 -9.41 -2.77
CA ASN A 26 4.86 -9.39 -3.11
C ASN A 26 5.07 -8.74 -4.48
N PRO A 27 6.31 -8.32 -4.80
CA PRO A 27 6.63 -7.64 -6.05
C PRO A 27 6.23 -8.42 -7.31
N LYS A 28 6.42 -9.75 -7.31
CA LYS A 28 6.13 -10.63 -8.46
C LYS A 28 4.64 -10.65 -8.78
N ASN A 29 3.79 -10.80 -7.76
CA ASN A 29 2.35 -10.79 -7.93
C ASN A 29 1.85 -9.41 -8.37
N PHE A 30 2.39 -8.34 -7.79
CA PHE A 30 1.99 -6.97 -8.13
C PHE A 30 2.39 -6.61 -9.56
N LEU A 31 3.56 -7.07 -10.03
CA LEU A 31 3.99 -6.88 -11.41
C LEU A 31 3.07 -7.62 -12.38
N LYS A 32 2.72 -8.87 -12.08
CA LYS A 32 1.75 -9.65 -12.88
C LYS A 32 0.37 -8.98 -12.92
N LEU A 33 -0.11 -8.44 -11.79
CA LEU A 33 -1.37 -7.67 -11.73
C LEU A 33 -1.28 -6.41 -12.60
N LYS A 34 -0.21 -5.63 -12.46
CA LYS A 34 0.04 -4.43 -13.25
C LYS A 34 -0.06 -4.73 -14.73
N GLN A 35 0.64 -5.76 -15.21
CA GLN A 35 0.68 -6.13 -16.62
C GLN A 35 -0.68 -6.64 -17.11
N LYS A 36 -1.33 -7.53 -16.34
CA LYS A 36 -2.58 -8.17 -16.75
C LYS A 36 -3.76 -7.20 -16.87
N ILE A 37 -3.86 -6.24 -15.95
CA ILE A 37 -4.96 -5.25 -15.92
C ILE A 37 -4.50 -3.86 -16.39
N LYS A 38 -3.26 -3.72 -16.87
CA LYS A 38 -2.66 -2.46 -17.35
C LYS A 38 -2.78 -1.31 -16.33
N ILE A 39 -2.47 -1.61 -15.07
CA ILE A 39 -2.62 -0.67 -13.95
C ILE A 39 -1.58 0.45 -14.07
N LYS A 40 -2.04 1.70 -14.17
CA LYS A 40 -1.18 2.90 -14.17
C LYS A 40 -1.13 3.59 -12.81
N SER A 41 -2.23 3.56 -12.09
CA SER A 41 -2.38 4.17 -10.77
C SER A 41 -3.31 3.34 -9.89
N ILE A 42 -3.12 3.44 -8.58
CA ILE A 42 -3.96 2.80 -7.56
C ILE A 42 -4.34 3.80 -6.47
N LEU A 43 -5.55 3.63 -5.93
CA LEU A 43 -6.00 4.29 -4.71
C LEU A 43 -6.07 3.26 -3.59
N ILE A 44 -5.19 3.39 -2.61
CA ILE A 44 -5.23 2.61 -1.37
C ILE A 44 -6.23 3.26 -0.44
N LEU A 45 -7.13 2.46 0.12
CA LEU A 45 -8.01 2.85 1.21
C LEU A 45 -7.44 2.24 2.48
N ASP A 46 -6.93 3.07 3.38
CA ASP A 46 -6.30 2.58 4.61
C ASP A 46 -7.03 3.11 5.85
N ARG A 47 -7.18 2.26 6.85
CA ARG A 47 -7.78 2.67 8.13
C ARG A 47 -6.75 3.41 8.96
N THR A 48 -7.17 4.50 9.59
CA THR A 48 -6.31 5.24 10.51
C THR A 48 -6.90 5.39 11.91
N LYS A 49 -6.03 5.58 12.89
CA LYS A 49 -6.38 6.01 14.25
C LYS A 49 -5.62 7.29 14.59
N PRO A 50 -6.30 8.42 14.86
CA PRO A 50 -7.74 8.61 14.73
C PRO A 50 -8.21 8.57 13.25
N ARG A 51 -9.53 8.51 13.05
CA ARG A 51 -10.15 8.56 11.72
C ARG A 51 -10.19 10.01 11.24
N PHE A 52 -9.85 10.23 9.97
CA PHE A 52 -9.87 11.56 9.37
C PHE A 52 -10.74 11.57 8.10
N GLU A 53 -11.49 12.66 7.92
CA GLU A 53 -12.14 12.95 6.66
C GLU A 53 -11.21 13.70 5.71
N LYS A 54 -11.45 13.56 4.39
CA LYS A 54 -10.74 14.26 3.30
C LYS A 54 -9.22 14.33 3.53
N THR A 55 -8.62 13.22 3.91
CA THR A 55 -7.19 13.14 4.25
C THR A 55 -6.49 12.08 3.41
N CYS A 56 -5.27 12.40 2.95
CA CYS A 56 -4.44 11.54 2.14
C CYS A 56 -3.03 11.41 2.74
N VAL A 57 -2.45 10.23 2.57
CA VAL A 57 -1.11 9.92 3.09
C VAL A 57 -0.08 10.34 2.07
N LEU A 58 0.90 11.15 2.50
CA LEU A 58 2.03 11.61 1.68
C LEU A 58 3.37 11.04 2.15
N ASP A 59 3.41 10.48 3.35
CA ASP A 59 4.61 9.87 3.91
C ASP A 59 4.22 8.82 4.96
N HIS A 60 5.11 7.86 5.22
CA HIS A 60 4.88 6.83 6.23
C HIS A 60 6.16 6.47 7.01
N VAL A 61 5.97 6.03 8.25
CA VAL A 61 6.97 5.29 9.02
C VAL A 61 6.48 3.86 9.17
N ASN A 62 7.21 2.89 8.62
CA ASN A 62 6.87 1.48 8.82
C ASN A 62 7.34 1.03 10.21
N ARG A 63 6.41 0.97 11.17
CA ARG A 63 6.63 0.46 12.53
C ARG A 63 6.14 -0.98 12.69
N SER A 64 5.74 -1.66 11.63
CA SER A 64 5.16 -3.01 11.71
C SER A 64 6.20 -4.07 12.07
N GLY A 65 7.49 -3.83 11.79
CA GLY A 65 8.57 -4.80 11.91
C GLY A 65 8.64 -5.79 10.75
N PHE A 66 7.89 -5.54 9.66
CA PHE A 66 7.82 -6.43 8.51
C PHE A 66 7.97 -5.67 7.19
N ASN A 67 8.41 -6.36 6.13
CA ASN A 67 8.53 -5.83 4.79
C ASN A 67 8.30 -6.93 3.74
N PHE A 68 7.46 -6.67 2.73
CA PHE A 68 7.14 -7.61 1.65
C PHE A 68 8.25 -7.83 0.61
N PHE A 69 9.40 -7.14 0.73
CA PHE A 69 10.61 -7.40 -0.07
C PHE A 69 11.54 -8.45 0.56
N ILE A 70 11.30 -8.86 1.81
CA ILE A 70 12.16 -9.84 2.49
C ILE A 70 12.08 -11.18 1.77
N GLY A 71 13.24 -11.74 1.40
CA GLY A 71 13.34 -13.07 0.76
C GLY A 71 12.82 -13.11 -0.68
N THR A 72 12.53 -11.96 -1.32
CA THR A 72 12.06 -11.94 -2.71
C THR A 72 13.23 -12.02 -3.69
N ASP A 73 13.09 -12.87 -4.71
CA ASP A 73 14.06 -12.94 -5.82
C ASP A 73 14.18 -11.62 -6.57
N ARG A 74 15.37 -11.36 -7.13
CA ARG A 74 15.59 -10.23 -8.04
C ARG A 74 14.68 -10.34 -9.26
N ILE A 75 13.91 -9.28 -9.52
CA ILE A 75 13.10 -9.16 -10.74
C ILE A 75 13.90 -8.39 -11.80
N SER A 76 14.07 -9.00 -12.98
CA SER A 76 14.78 -8.37 -14.09
C SER A 76 14.16 -7.02 -14.48
N GLY A 77 15.00 -5.99 -14.67
CA GLY A 77 14.58 -4.62 -14.97
C GLY A 77 14.12 -3.80 -13.75
N TYR A 78 14.18 -4.34 -12.54
CA TYR A 78 13.83 -3.61 -11.30
C TYR A 78 15.01 -3.61 -10.32
N PRO A 79 15.18 -2.55 -9.51
CA PRO A 79 16.26 -2.46 -8.53
C PRO A 79 16.07 -3.48 -7.40
N MET A 80 17.17 -3.93 -6.79
CA MET A 80 17.10 -4.72 -5.54
C MET A 80 16.72 -3.82 -4.35
N PHE A 81 17.24 -2.60 -4.34
CA PHE A 81 16.96 -1.57 -3.34
C PHE A 81 16.22 -0.41 -4.01
N PRO A 82 14.89 -0.41 -4.00
CA PRO A 82 14.11 0.66 -4.61
C PRO A 82 14.21 1.99 -3.85
N ASP A 83 14.16 3.09 -4.58
CA ASP A 83 13.95 4.43 -3.99
C ASP A 83 12.55 4.50 -3.36
N MET A 84 12.47 5.07 -2.16
CA MET A 84 11.25 5.20 -1.36
C MET A 84 10.88 6.67 -1.08
N SER A 85 11.62 7.62 -1.68
CA SER A 85 11.48 9.05 -1.38
C SER A 85 10.15 9.64 -1.85
N ASN A 86 9.61 9.16 -2.98
CA ASN A 86 8.43 9.73 -3.65
C ASN A 86 7.35 8.68 -3.97
N ILE A 87 7.00 7.87 -2.97
CA ILE A 87 5.97 6.82 -3.14
C ILE A 87 4.60 7.42 -3.45
N TYR A 88 4.18 8.42 -2.69
CA TYR A 88 2.79 8.88 -2.65
C TYR A 88 2.54 10.10 -3.55
N SER A 89 1.42 10.06 -4.25
CA SER A 89 0.88 11.19 -4.99
C SER A 89 -0.20 11.92 -4.18
N PRO A 90 -0.21 13.27 -4.19
CA PRO A 90 -1.20 14.04 -3.48
C PRO A 90 -2.59 13.93 -4.13
N ILE A 91 -3.64 14.00 -3.30
CA ILE A 91 -5.03 14.09 -3.77
C ILE A 91 -5.50 15.54 -3.61
N LYS A 92 -5.99 16.17 -4.68
CA LYS A 92 -6.44 17.58 -4.66
C LYS A 92 -7.59 17.76 -3.65
N GLY A 93 -7.49 18.79 -2.81
CA GLY A 93 -8.50 19.11 -1.81
C GLY A 93 -8.47 18.21 -0.57
N PHE A 94 -7.46 17.33 -0.44
CA PHE A 94 -7.28 16.50 0.74
C PHE A 94 -6.16 17.05 1.62
N ARG A 95 -6.36 17.01 2.94
CA ARG A 95 -5.30 17.26 3.93
C ARG A 95 -4.22 16.19 3.75
N LYS A 96 -2.96 16.61 3.79
CA LYS A 96 -1.79 15.72 3.67
C LYS A 96 -1.31 15.34 5.06
N ILE A 97 -1.08 14.05 5.29
CA ILE A 97 -0.57 13.57 6.58
C ILE A 97 0.57 12.58 6.40
N LYS A 98 1.38 12.46 7.45
CA LYS A 98 2.32 11.36 7.68
C LYS A 98 1.68 10.36 8.62
N VAL A 99 1.90 9.07 8.38
CA VAL A 99 1.33 7.99 9.21
C VAL A 99 2.39 7.02 9.72
N HIS A 100 2.06 6.27 10.76
CA HIS A 100 2.89 5.21 11.32
C HIS A 100 2.17 3.87 11.11
N THR A 101 2.70 3.02 10.23
CA THR A 101 2.06 1.74 9.87
C THR A 101 2.44 0.64 10.84
N LEU A 102 1.45 -0.05 11.41
CA LEU A 102 1.68 -1.10 12.41
C LEU A 102 1.46 -2.54 11.90
N GLY A 103 0.75 -2.69 10.79
CA GLY A 103 0.26 -3.99 10.34
C GLY A 103 -1.09 -4.36 10.99
N PRO A 104 -1.91 -5.19 10.32
CA PRO A 104 -3.29 -5.47 10.75
C PRO A 104 -3.43 -5.95 12.20
N ALA A 105 -2.60 -6.91 12.63
CA ALA A 105 -2.68 -7.49 13.97
C ALA A 105 -2.45 -6.46 15.09
N ARG A 106 -1.43 -5.60 14.94
CA ARG A 106 -1.10 -4.57 15.95
C ARG A 106 -2.03 -3.36 15.87
N PHE A 107 -2.53 -3.05 14.69
CA PHE A 107 -3.55 -2.01 14.51
C PHE A 107 -4.84 -2.36 15.28
N LEU A 108 -5.31 -3.61 15.18
CA LEU A 108 -6.51 -4.09 15.87
C LEU A 108 -6.37 -4.04 17.39
N LYS A 109 -5.19 -4.38 17.93
CA LYS A 109 -4.91 -4.34 19.39
C LYS A 109 -4.95 -2.95 20.02
N GLY A 110 -5.12 -1.89 19.23
CA GLY A 110 -5.31 -0.54 19.76
C GLY A 110 -4.01 0.07 20.30
N ALA A 111 -3.03 0.24 19.42
CA ALA A 111 -1.80 0.94 19.79
C ALA A 111 -2.08 2.36 20.27
N LYS A 112 -1.43 2.72 21.39
CA LYS A 112 -1.47 4.04 22.00
C LYS A 112 -0.30 4.88 21.46
N GLY A 113 -0.54 6.17 21.25
CA GLY A 113 0.46 7.10 20.73
C GLY A 113 -0.17 8.43 20.35
N ILE A 114 0.67 9.42 20.09
CA ILE A 114 0.26 10.77 19.62
C ILE A 114 0.20 10.77 18.08
N GLU A 115 0.92 9.84 17.44
CA GLU A 115 1.05 9.77 16.00
C GLU A 115 -0.21 9.21 15.32
N VAL A 116 -0.43 9.59 14.05
CA VAL A 116 -1.49 8.99 13.25
C VAL A 116 -1.08 7.58 12.86
N ILE A 117 -1.80 6.59 13.38
CA ILE A 117 -1.54 5.18 13.13
C ILE A 117 -2.28 4.76 11.87
N SER A 118 -1.64 3.97 11.02
CA SER A 118 -2.23 3.34 9.84
C SER A 118 -2.14 1.82 9.92
N GLU A 119 -3.07 1.13 9.24
CA GLU A 119 -3.11 -0.33 9.28
C GLU A 119 -2.06 -0.95 8.37
N PHE A 120 -1.99 -0.55 7.09
CA PHE A 120 -1.14 -1.26 6.13
C PHE A 120 -0.48 -0.42 5.02
N THR A 121 -0.72 0.89 4.90
CA THR A 121 -0.21 1.67 3.76
C THR A 121 1.31 1.61 3.63
N GLY A 122 2.06 1.67 4.72
CA GLY A 122 3.52 1.56 4.72
C GLY A 122 4.06 0.18 4.39
N LEU A 123 3.21 -0.83 4.34
CA LEU A 123 3.57 -2.17 3.87
C LEU A 123 3.23 -2.35 2.38
N VAL A 124 2.06 -1.89 1.95
CA VAL A 124 1.53 -2.16 0.59
C VAL A 124 2.00 -1.13 -0.44
N SER A 125 2.11 0.14 -0.05
CA SER A 125 2.49 1.24 -0.95
C SER A 125 3.87 1.05 -1.58
N PRO A 126 4.91 0.62 -0.83
CA PRO A 126 6.22 0.32 -1.40
C PRO A 126 6.17 -0.71 -2.53
N VAL A 127 5.32 -1.74 -2.42
CA VAL A 127 5.23 -2.81 -3.43
C VAL A 127 4.59 -2.31 -4.72
N TRP A 128 3.55 -1.47 -4.64
CA TRP A 128 2.96 -0.83 -5.82
C TRP A 128 3.92 0.18 -6.47
N HIS A 129 4.59 0.99 -5.66
CA HIS A 129 5.58 1.94 -6.15
C HIS A 129 6.75 1.24 -6.86
N TYR A 130 7.25 0.15 -6.28
CA TYR A 130 8.31 -0.68 -6.85
C TYR A 130 8.00 -1.13 -8.28
N VAL A 131 6.77 -1.57 -8.53
CA VAL A 131 6.37 -2.00 -9.88
C VAL A 131 6.04 -0.82 -10.80
N GLY A 132 6.36 0.42 -10.43
CA GLY A 132 6.16 1.62 -11.24
C GLY A 132 4.68 2.02 -11.40
N VAL A 133 3.86 1.79 -10.37
CA VAL A 133 2.46 2.23 -10.34
C VAL A 133 2.35 3.48 -9.47
N LYS A 134 1.62 4.49 -9.96
CA LYS A 134 1.36 5.73 -9.20
C LYS A 134 0.45 5.43 -8.00
N VAL A 135 0.93 5.71 -6.79
CA VAL A 135 0.20 5.41 -5.54
C VAL A 135 -0.51 6.64 -5.02
N PHE A 136 -1.82 6.54 -4.84
CA PHE A 136 -2.61 7.45 -4.00
C PHE A 136 -3.06 6.68 -2.76
N CYS A 137 -3.17 7.35 -1.63
CA CYS A 137 -3.65 6.72 -0.40
C CYS A 137 -4.61 7.67 0.33
N LYS A 138 -5.83 7.20 0.58
CA LYS A 138 -6.89 7.91 1.31
C LYS A 138 -7.17 7.20 2.61
N THR A 139 -7.33 7.98 3.69
CA THR A 139 -7.80 7.44 4.97
C THR A 139 -9.29 7.16 4.92
N ILE A 140 -9.71 6.03 5.49
CA ILE A 140 -11.14 5.64 5.59
C ILE A 140 -11.60 5.45 7.03
#